data_AF-A0AAJ1BCB5-F1
#
_entry.id   AF-A0AAJ1BCB5-F1
#
_cell.length_a   1.000
_cell.length_b   1.000
_cell.length_c   1.000
_cell.angle_alpha   90.00
_cell.angle_beta   90.00
_cell.angle_gamma   90.00
#
_symmetry.space_group_name_H-M   'P 1'
#
loop_
_entity.id
_entity.type
_entity.pdbx_description
1 polymer ?
#
loop_
_entity_poly.entity_id
_entity_poly.type
_entity_poly.pdbx_seq_one_letter_code
_entity_poly.pdbx_strand_id
1 'polypeptide(L)' 'MSEPDRFQVELREFTFEVEISSLGYSVFWLDCPDETYPSGYSVFQGGSEHVSRKPIAREEIIRDIEDWLETELKDRC' A
#
# COMPACT_ATOMS: atom_id res chain seq x y z
N MET A 1 20.10 8.06 9.63
CA MET A 1 18.66 7.74 9.52
C MET A 1 18.47 7.27 8.10
N SER A 2 18.08 6.02 7.86
CA SER A 2 17.78 5.54 6.51
C SER A 2 16.49 6.20 6.07
N GLU A 3 16.51 6.89 4.93
CA GLU A 3 15.30 7.46 4.33
C GLU A 3 14.30 6.33 4.03
N PRO A 4 12.98 6.57 4.18
CA PRO A 4 11.99 5.57 3.82
C PRO A 4 12.06 5.27 2.31
N ASP A 5 11.97 4.00 1.94
CA ASP A 5 11.97 3.59 0.53
C ASP A 5 10.59 3.93 -0.06
N ARG A 6 10.57 4.83 -1.04
CA ARG A 6 9.33 5.26 -1.69
C ARG A 6 9.31 4.82 -3.14
N PHE A 7 8.16 4.34 -3.60
CA PHE A 7 7.94 4.02 -5.01
C PHE A 7 6.48 4.25 -5.40
N GLN A 8 6.26 4.47 -6.70
CA GLN A 8 4.95 4.67 -7.27
C GLN A 8 4.43 3.39 -7.90
N VAL A 9 3.12 3.20 -7.84
CA VAL A 9 2.42 2.06 -8.43
C VAL A 9 1.24 2.58 -9.22
N GLU A 10 1.13 2.17 -10.48
CA GLU A 10 0.01 2.49 -11.37
C GLU A 10 -0.87 1.25 -11.55
N LEU A 11 -2.13 1.32 -11.13
CA LEU A 11 -3.10 0.22 -11.21
C LEU A 11 -4.46 0.75 -11.67
N ARG A 12 -5.02 0.17 -12.74
CA ARG A 12 -6.37 0.46 -13.26
C ARG A 12 -6.65 1.98 -13.36
N GLU A 13 -5.71 2.72 -13.97
CA GLU A 13 -5.78 4.18 -14.18
C GLU A 13 -5.59 5.04 -12.91
N PHE A 14 -5.28 4.41 -11.78
CA PHE A 14 -4.97 5.10 -10.52
C PHE A 14 -3.49 5.04 -10.20
N THR A 15 -2.99 6.12 -9.59
CA THR A 15 -1.60 6.21 -9.16
C THR A 15 -1.53 6.25 -7.63
N PHE A 16 -0.68 5.39 -7.08
CA PHE A 16 -0.43 5.27 -5.65
C PHE A 16 1.04 5.57 -5.32
N GLU A 17 1.27 6.26 -4.21
CA GLU A 17 2.59 6.36 -3.58
C GLU A 17 2.67 5.37 -2.43
N VAL A 18 3.71 4.54 -2.45
CA VAL A 18 4.00 3.60 -1.38
C VAL A 18 5.21 4.07 -0.62
N GLU A 19 5.08 4.22 0.70
CA GLU A 19 6.18 4.49 1.61
C GLU A 19 6.48 3.24 2.44
N ILE A 20 7.61 2.59 2.18
CA ILE A 20 8.10 1.45 2.97
C ILE A 20 8.99 1.96 4.09
N SER A 21 8.69 1.50 5.30
CA SER A 21 9.46 1.72 6.51
C SER A 21 9.92 0.39 7.12
N SER A 22 10.85 0.45 8.07
CA SER A 22 11.29 -0.74 8.82
C SER A 22 10.18 -1.41 9.64
N LEU A 23 9.04 -0.75 9.80
CA LEU A 23 7.87 -1.19 10.56
C LEU A 23 6.72 -1.68 9.67
N GLY A 24 6.81 -1.55 8.34
CA GLY A 24 5.69 -1.84 7.44
C GLY A 24 5.69 -0.91 6.23
N TYR A 25 4.51 -0.65 5.67
CA TYR A 25 4.36 0.27 4.54
C TYR A 25 3.04 1.04 4.61
N SER A 26 3.02 2.20 3.98
CA SER A 26 1.84 3.05 3.81
C SER A 26 1.59 3.29 2.34
N VAL A 27 0.32 3.29 1.95
CA VAL A 27 -0.13 3.51 0.57
C VAL A 27 -1.02 4.75 0.56
N PHE A 28 -0.69 5.69 -0.33
CA PHE A 28 -1.39 6.96 -0.49
C PHE A 28 -1.85 7.11 -1.93
N TRP A 29 -3.03 7.69 -2.13
CA TRP A 29 -3.48 8.06 -3.48
C TRP A 29 -2.76 9.32 -3.95
N LEU A 30 -2.13 9.26 -5.13
CA LEU A 30 -1.58 10.43 -5.80
C LEU A 30 -2.58 11.05 -6.77
N ASP A 31 -3.33 10.21 -7.47
CA ASP A 31 -4.38 10.63 -8.40
C ASP A 31 -5.72 10.14 -7.85
N CYS A 32 -6.19 10.79 -6.78
CA CYS A 32 -7.48 10.46 -6.17
C CYS A 32 -8.59 11.02 -7.07
N PRO A 33 -9.42 10.17 -7.70
CA PRO A 33 -10.39 10.62 -8.69
C PRO A 33 -11.57 11.38 -8.06
N ASP A 34 -11.89 11.14 -6.78
CA ASP A 34 -13.08 11.67 -6.11
C ASP A 34 -12.99 11.58 -4.56
N GLU A 35 -13.72 12.44 -3.84
CA GLU A 35 -13.75 12.50 -2.36
C GLU A 35 -14.33 11.24 -1.70
N THR A 36 -15.03 10.42 -2.49
CA THR A 36 -15.56 9.14 -2.03
C THR A 36 -14.47 8.11 -1.77
N TYR A 37 -13.28 8.21 -2.41
CA TYR A 37 -12.20 7.24 -2.24
C TYR A 37 -11.46 7.42 -0.89
N PRO A 38 -11.04 6.33 -0.25
CA PRO A 38 -10.25 6.41 0.99
C PRO A 38 -8.94 7.15 0.71
N SER A 39 -8.38 7.88 1.69
CA SER A 39 -7.11 8.59 1.50
C SER A 39 -5.89 7.66 1.37
N GLY A 40 -6.07 6.35 1.55
CA GLY A 40 -5.02 5.35 1.56
C GLY A 40 -5.18 4.36 2.71
N TYR A 41 -4.16 3.53 2.92
CA TYR A 41 -4.10 2.62 4.07
C TYR A 41 -2.65 2.44 4.54
N SER A 42 -2.47 1.90 5.74
CA SER A 42 -1.14 1.65 6.30
C SER A 42 -1.11 0.30 6.98
N VAL A 43 -0.10 -0.51 6.63
CA VAL A 43 0.11 -1.84 7.17
C VAL A 43 1.32 -1.81 8.09
N PHE A 44 1.07 -1.99 9.39
CA PHE A 44 2.13 -2.06 10.40
C PHE A 44 2.41 -3.53 10.75
N GLN A 45 3.65 -3.97 10.57
CA GLN A 45 4.14 -5.25 11.10
C GLN A 45 4.44 -5.09 12.59
N GLY A 46 3.39 -4.98 13.40
CA GLY A 46 3.48 -4.93 14.85
C GLY A 46 3.79 -6.30 15.45
N GLY A 47 5.04 -6.53 15.86
CA GLY A 47 5.37 -7.19 17.13
C GLY A 47 4.92 -8.65 17.40
N SER A 48 4.61 -9.48 16.41
CA SER A 48 4.48 -10.93 16.65
C SER A 48 5.83 -11.63 16.44
N GLU A 49 6.30 -12.20 17.54
CA GLU A 49 7.48 -13.04 17.69
C GLU A 49 7.66 -14.03 16.51
N HIS A 50 8.86 -14.03 15.93
CA HIS A 50 9.41 -15.12 15.12
C HIS A 50 8.78 -15.47 13.76
N VAL A 51 8.29 -14.49 12.99
CA VAL A 51 8.23 -14.67 11.51
C VAL A 51 9.42 -13.94 10.91
N SER A 52 10.33 -14.70 10.31
CA SER A 52 11.55 -14.21 9.66
C SER A 52 11.31 -12.86 8.99
N ARG A 53 12.06 -11.83 9.41
CA ARG A 53 12.16 -10.49 8.81
C ARG A 53 12.59 -10.59 7.34
N LYS A 54 11.75 -11.14 6.48
CA LYS A 54 11.92 -11.01 5.05
C LYS A 54 11.51 -9.58 4.71
N PRO A 55 12.34 -8.83 3.95
CA PRO A 55 11.90 -7.57 3.40
C PRO A 55 10.61 -7.83 2.63
N ILE A 56 9.59 -7.02 2.87
CA ILE A 56 8.34 -7.09 2.11
C ILE A 56 8.75 -6.80 0.66
N ALA A 57 8.56 -7.77 -0.22
CA ALA A 57 8.87 -7.58 -1.63
C ALA A 57 7.89 -6.55 -2.20
N ARG A 58 8.37 -5.62 -3.04
CA ARG A 58 7.51 -4.62 -3.70
C ARG A 58 6.34 -5.27 -4.43
N GLU A 59 6.57 -6.44 -5.04
CA GLU A 59 5.55 -7.24 -5.71
C GLU A 59 4.41 -7.69 -4.79
N GLU A 60 4.71 -8.02 -3.52
CA GLU A 60 3.68 -8.39 -2.54
C GLU A 60 2.83 -7.17 -2.18
N ILE A 61 3.46 -5.99 -2.03
CA ILE A 61 2.74 -4.73 -1.77
C ILE A 61 1.85 -4.37 -2.97
N ILE A 62 2.34 -4.50 -4.19
CA ILE A 62 1.55 -4.22 -5.40
C ILE A 62 0.31 -5.12 -5.46
N ARG A 63 0.45 -6.41 -5.14
CA ARG A 63 -0.68 -7.35 -5.11
C ARG A 63 -1.67 -7.04 -4.00
N ASP A 64 -1.20 -6.59 -2.84
CA ASP A 64 -2.05 -6.15 -1.74
C ASP A 64 -2.87 -4.90 -2.12
N ILE A 65 -2.23 -3.93 -2.80
CA ILE A 65 -2.92 -2.73 -3.31
C ILE A 65 -3.97 -3.13 -4.36
N GLU A 66 -3.67 -4.08 -5.24
CA GLU A 66 -4.61 -4.57 -6.25
C GLU A 66 -5.85 -5.24 -5.62
N ASP A 67 -5.66 -6.09 -4.61
CA ASP A 67 -6.75 -6.77 -3.90
C ASP A 67 -7.63 -5.76 -3.12
N TRP A 68 -6.99 -4.81 -2.44
CA TRP A 68 -7.67 -3.71 -1.77
C TRP A 68 -8.46 -2.86 -2.76
N LEU A 69 -7.85 -2.47 -3.88
CA LEU A 69 -8.52 -1.69 -4.92
C LEU A 69 -9.71 -2.44 -5.52
N GLU A 70 -9.58 -3.75 -5.76
CA GLU A 70 -10.71 -4.56 -6.23
C GLU A 70 -11.85 -4.60 -5.21
N THR A 71 -11.54 -4.70 -3.92
CA THR A 71 -12.53 -4.67 -2.84
C THR A 71 -13.24 -3.32 -2.77
N GLU A 72 -12.49 -2.22 -2.81
CA GLU A 72 -13.05 -0.85 -2.80
C GLU A 72 -13.92 -0.58 -4.04
N LEU A 73 -13.54 -1.10 -5.20
CA LEU A 73 -14.33 -0.96 -6.44
C LEU A 73 -15.58 -1.85 -6.44
N LYS A 74 -15.52 -3.05 -5.85
CA LYS A 74 -16.67 -3.95 -5.73
C LYS A 74 -17.77 -3.39 -4.83
N ASP A 75 -17.41 -2.71 -3.75
CA ASP A 75 -18.40 -2.12 -2.83
C ASP A 75 -19.21 -0.98 -3.48
N ARG A 76 -18.72 -0.44 -4.60
CA ARG A 76 -19.31 0.73 -5.30
C ARG A 76 -20.10 0.38 -6.56
N CYS A 77 -20.18 -0.90 -6.95
CA CYS A 77 -20.85 -1.35 -8.17
C CYS A 77 -22.21 -2.01 -7.89
#